data_AF-A0A3N4SXX4-F1
#
_entry.id   AF-A0A3N4SXX4-F1
#
_cell.length_a   1.000
_cell.length_b   1.000
_cell.length_c   1.000
_cell.angle_alpha   90.00
_cell.angle_beta   90.00
_cell.angle_gamma   90.00
#
_symmetry.space_group_name_H-M   'P 1'
#
loop_
_entity.id
_entity.type
_entity.pdbx_description
1 polymer ?
#
loop_
_entity_poly.entity_id
_entity_poly.type
_entity_poly.pdbx_seq_one_letter_code
_entity_poly.pdbx_strand_id
1 'polypeptide(L)'
;MKHSTPSPEPTASPQVHTAVTDGEASEAKPRTRKAAGPARPINRKARLREIVLESPDDWFTAGEMASRIQGREASETQRTATYEMMRRMAKQGELEIDSSSKPTKFRAQPATIRERLLADGR
;
A
#
# COMPACT_ATOMS: atom_id res chain seq x y z
N MET A 1 -39.12 -40.99 28.64
CA MET A 1 -37.84 -40.35 29.01
C MET A 1 -36.73 -41.11 28.29
N LYS A 2 -36.09 -40.49 27.30
CA LYS A 2 -35.09 -41.15 26.44
C LYS A 2 -33.73 -40.52 26.76
N HIS A 3 -32.84 -41.29 27.37
CA HIS A 3 -31.45 -40.96 27.59
C HIS A 3 -30.63 -41.42 26.39
N SER A 4 -29.73 -40.57 25.87
CA SER A 4 -28.40 -40.98 25.37
C SER A 4 -27.59 -39.73 25.05
N THR A 5 -26.55 -39.56 25.85
CA THR A 5 -25.47 -38.57 25.80
C THR A 5 -24.60 -38.74 24.54
N PRO A 6 -23.99 -37.65 24.02
CA PRO A 6 -23.02 -37.73 22.93
C PRO A 6 -21.65 -38.19 23.45
N SER A 7 -20.98 -39.04 22.67
CA SER A 7 -19.60 -39.48 22.88
C SER A 7 -18.65 -38.65 22.02
N PRO A 8 -17.66 -37.94 22.61
CA PRO A 8 -16.51 -37.46 21.88
C PRO A 8 -15.22 -38.05 22.47
N GLU A 9 -14.57 -38.93 21.72
CA GLU A 9 -13.12 -39.09 21.75
C GLU A 9 -12.59 -38.91 20.32
N PRO A 10 -11.50 -38.16 20.15
CA PRO A 10 -10.22 -38.84 20.11
C PRO A 10 -9.14 -38.22 21.00
N THR A 11 -8.54 -39.12 21.76
CA THR A 11 -7.23 -39.09 22.43
C THR A 11 -6.20 -38.14 21.82
N ALA A 12 -5.66 -37.28 22.68
CA ALA A 12 -4.40 -36.57 22.44
C ALA A 12 -3.22 -37.53 22.65
N SER A 13 -2.24 -37.52 21.74
CA SER A 13 -0.91 -38.07 21.99
C SER A 13 0.12 -37.30 21.15
N PRO A 14 0.98 -36.45 21.76
CA PRO A 14 2.14 -35.91 21.08
C PRO A 14 3.25 -36.98 21.04
N GLN A 15 3.51 -37.55 19.86
CA GLN A 15 4.69 -38.38 19.65
C GLN A 15 5.92 -37.48 19.49
N VAL A 16 6.76 -37.48 20.53
CA VAL A 16 8.12 -36.95 20.53
C VAL A 16 9.03 -37.95 19.84
N HIS A 17 9.54 -37.63 18.65
CA HIS A 17 10.66 -38.36 18.06
C HIS A 17 11.84 -37.40 17.93
N THR A 18 12.64 -37.38 19.00
CA THR A 18 14.04 -36.97 18.96
C THR A 18 14.83 -38.01 18.16
N ALA A 19 15.34 -37.62 17.00
CA ALA A 19 16.45 -38.31 16.35
C ALA A 19 17.66 -37.38 16.34
N VAL A 20 18.71 -37.85 17.01
CA VAL A 20 20.02 -37.25 17.22
C VAL A 20 20.78 -37.11 15.90
N THR A 21 21.60 -36.06 15.87
CA THR A 21 22.53 -35.56 14.86
C THR A 21 23.76 -36.44 14.65
N ASP A 22 24.23 -36.59 13.39
CA ASP A 22 25.64 -36.71 12.94
C ASP A 22 25.61 -36.75 11.39
N GLY A 23 26.42 -36.09 10.57
CA GLY A 23 27.55 -35.21 10.72
C GLY A 23 27.79 -34.54 9.35
N GLU A 24 28.15 -33.26 9.42
CA GLU A 24 28.95 -32.43 8.51
C GLU A 24 29.18 -32.86 7.03
N ALA A 25 28.71 -32.05 6.08
CA ALA A 25 29.53 -31.39 5.05
C ALA A 25 28.66 -30.61 4.03
N SER A 26 29.18 -29.46 3.60
CA SER A 26 28.71 -28.61 2.50
C SER A 26 27.61 -27.60 2.84
N GLU A 27 28.07 -26.52 3.47
CA GLU A 27 27.91 -25.16 2.95
C GLU A 27 26.88 -24.95 1.83
N ALA A 28 25.62 -24.78 2.22
CA ALA A 28 24.71 -23.89 1.52
C ALA A 28 23.84 -23.26 2.59
N LYS A 29 24.40 -22.24 3.24
CA LYS A 29 23.67 -21.31 4.09
C LYS A 29 22.37 -20.99 3.35
N PRO A 30 21.18 -21.44 3.79
CA PRO A 30 19.97 -20.92 3.23
C PRO A 30 20.07 -19.46 3.62
N ARG A 31 20.31 -18.58 2.64
CA ARG A 31 20.04 -17.16 2.81
C ARG A 31 18.59 -17.16 3.23
N THR A 32 18.38 -17.04 4.54
CA THR A 32 17.12 -16.66 5.14
C THR A 32 16.71 -15.48 4.31
N ARG A 33 15.78 -15.74 3.38
CA ARG A 33 15.10 -14.72 2.60
C ARG A 33 14.58 -13.84 3.71
N LYS A 34 15.23 -12.69 3.93
CA LYS A 34 14.80 -11.71 4.92
C LYS A 34 13.30 -11.64 4.71
N ALA A 35 12.53 -12.12 5.68
CA ALA A 35 11.11 -11.87 5.70
C ALA A 35 11.04 -10.37 5.49
N ALA A 36 10.53 -9.95 4.34
CA ALA A 36 10.44 -8.54 4.01
C ALA A 36 9.74 -7.94 5.22
N GLY A 37 10.51 -7.20 6.03
CA GLY A 37 9.97 -6.59 7.24
C GLY A 37 8.73 -5.82 6.85
N PRO A 38 7.77 -5.63 7.77
CA PRO A 38 6.50 -4.97 7.46
C PRO A 38 6.80 -3.75 6.59
N ALA A 39 6.26 -3.75 5.37
CA ALA A 39 6.54 -2.73 4.39
C ALA A 39 6.38 -1.38 5.09
N ARG A 40 7.45 -0.57 5.09
CA ARG A 40 7.42 0.75 5.75
C ARG A 40 6.11 1.44 5.36
N PRO A 41 5.38 2.05 6.31
CA PRO A 41 4.12 2.69 5.98
C PRO A 41 4.37 3.72 4.87
N ILE A 42 3.73 3.51 3.71
CA ILE A 42 3.88 4.40 2.55
C ILE A 42 3.30 5.75 2.95
N ASN A 43 4.12 6.81 2.90
CA ASN A 43 3.63 8.17 3.06
C ASN A 43 2.79 8.53 1.82
N ARG A 44 1.48 8.29 1.92
CA ARG A 44 0.55 8.43 0.79
C ARG A 44 0.52 9.84 0.20
N LYS A 45 0.63 10.88 1.05
CA LYS A 45 0.65 12.28 0.58
C LYS A 45 1.92 12.57 -0.20
N ALA A 46 3.08 12.13 0.31
CA ALA A 46 4.34 12.28 -0.42
C ALA A 46 4.31 11.53 -1.75
N ARG A 47 3.82 10.29 -1.76
CA ARG A 47 3.73 9.50 -3.00
C ARG A 47 2.79 10.14 -4.03
N LEU A 48 1.66 10.69 -3.58
CA LEU A 48 0.73 11.42 -4.44
C LEU A 48 1.41 12.62 -5.10
N ARG A 49 2.14 13.42 -4.30
CA ARG A 49 2.91 14.57 -4.79
C ARG A 49 3.93 14.16 -5.85
N GLU A 50 4.66 13.07 -5.61
CA GLU A 50 5.60 12.53 -6.60
C GLU A 50 4.88 12.21 -7.91
N ILE A 51 3.78 11.43 -7.85
CA ILE A 51 3.05 11.00 -9.05
C ILE A 51 2.54 12.19 -9.88
N VAL A 52 1.97 13.22 -9.23
CA VAL A 52 1.49 14.40 -9.96
C VAL A 52 2.62 15.26 -10.52
N LEU A 53 3.82 15.20 -9.94
CA LEU A 53 4.99 15.95 -10.42
C LEU A 53 5.77 15.18 -11.50
N GLU A 54 5.67 13.85 -11.54
CA GLU A 54 6.18 13.02 -12.64
C GLU A 54 5.43 13.30 -13.95
N SER A 55 4.17 13.76 -13.87
CA SER A 55 3.33 14.08 -15.02
C SER A 55 2.46 15.30 -14.70
N PRO A 56 3.04 16.51 -14.67
CA PRO A 56 2.40 17.72 -14.16
C PRO A 56 1.20 18.20 -14.97
N ASP A 57 1.21 17.93 -16.27
CA ASP A 57 0.15 18.32 -17.21
C ASP A 57 -1.02 17.32 -17.24
N ASP A 58 -0.83 16.13 -16.68
CA ASP A 58 -1.85 15.07 -16.68
C ASP A 58 -2.91 15.29 -15.60
N TRP A 59 -4.14 14.97 -15.96
CA TRP A 59 -5.28 15.00 -15.06
C TRP A 59 -5.55 13.61 -14.49
N PHE A 60 -5.58 13.52 -13.17
CA PHE A 60 -5.79 12.28 -12.43
C PHE A 60 -7.13 12.26 -11.72
N THR A 61 -7.81 11.12 -11.80
CA THR A 61 -8.91 10.83 -10.88
C THR A 61 -8.39 10.30 -9.56
N ALA A 62 -9.19 10.41 -8.49
CA ALA A 62 -8.85 9.84 -7.20
C ALA A 62 -8.68 8.30 -7.25
N GLY A 63 -9.40 7.63 -8.15
CA GLY A 63 -9.31 6.18 -8.34
C GLY A 63 -7.99 5.74 -8.97
N GLU A 64 -7.57 6.44 -10.02
CA GLU A 64 -6.26 6.21 -10.66
C GLU A 64 -5.12 6.52 -9.70
N MET A 65 -5.22 7.65 -8.99
CA MET A 65 -4.21 8.04 -8.01
C MET A 65 -4.09 7.01 -6.88
N ALA A 66 -5.22 6.56 -6.34
CA ALA A 66 -5.23 5.53 -5.30
C ALA A 66 -4.58 4.23 -5.79
N SER A 67 -4.85 3.83 -7.04
CA SER A 67 -4.28 2.62 -7.63
C SER A 67 -2.77 2.73 -7.85
N ARG A 68 -2.29 3.90 -8.32
CA ARG A 68 -0.85 4.18 -8.46
C ARG A 68 -0.11 4.22 -7.12
N ILE A 69 -0.73 4.77 -6.08
CA ILE A 69 -0.13 4.79 -4.73
C ILE A 69 -0.03 3.38 -4.13
N GLN A 70 -1.04 2.54 -4.35
CA GLN A 70 -1.10 1.19 -3.76
C GLN A 70 -0.40 0.12 -4.61
N GLY A 71 -0.14 0.39 -5.89
CA GLY A 71 0.43 -0.60 -6.84
C GLY A 71 -0.53 -1.75 -7.18
N ARG A 72 -1.82 -1.60 -6.89
CA ARG A 72 -2.89 -2.57 -7.14
C ARG A 72 -4.23 -1.85 -7.23
N GLU A 73 -5.29 -2.56 -7.63
CA GLU A 73 -6.64 -1.98 -7.63
C GLU A 73 -7.01 -1.46 -6.24
N ALA A 74 -7.35 -0.17 -6.17
CA ALA A 74 -7.71 0.47 -4.91
C ALA A 74 -9.16 0.14 -4.53
N SER A 75 -9.38 -0.22 -3.26
CA SER A 75 -10.72 -0.40 -2.71
C SER A 75 -11.48 0.93 -2.67
N GLU A 76 -12.81 0.88 -2.61
CA GLU A 76 -13.65 2.09 -2.56
C GLU A 76 -13.25 3.03 -1.41
N THR A 77 -13.02 2.50 -0.21
CA THR A 77 -12.55 3.29 0.93
C THR A 77 -11.22 3.99 0.64
N GLN A 78 -10.31 3.34 -0.08
CA GLN A 78 -9.03 3.95 -0.47
C GLN A 78 -9.22 5.04 -1.53
N ARG A 79 -10.14 4.85 -2.48
CA ARG A 79 -10.49 5.86 -3.48
C ARG A 79 -11.07 7.11 -2.80
N THR A 80 -12.00 6.92 -1.85
CA THR A 80 -12.59 8.03 -1.07
C THR A 80 -11.55 8.75 -0.22
N ALA A 81 -10.67 8.01 0.48
CA ALA A 81 -9.59 8.62 1.27
C ALA A 81 -8.61 9.42 0.39
N THR A 82 -8.31 8.91 -0.80
CA THR A 82 -7.43 9.59 -1.78
C THR A 82 -8.10 10.83 -2.32
N TYR A 83 -9.40 10.77 -2.64
CA TYR A 83 -10.18 11.92 -3.07
C TYR A 83 -10.15 13.04 -2.04
N GLU A 84 -10.45 12.73 -0.77
CA GLU A 84 -10.42 13.73 0.31
C GLU A 84 -9.02 14.33 0.49
N MET A 85 -7.96 13.53 0.30
CA MET A 85 -6.58 14.01 0.34
C MET A 85 -6.27 14.98 -0.82
N MET A 86 -6.62 14.61 -2.05
CA MET A 86 -6.44 15.46 -3.23
C MET A 86 -7.24 16.76 -3.10
N ARG A 87 -8.48 16.67 -2.60
CA ARG A 87 -9.32 17.83 -2.33
C ARG A 87 -8.71 18.78 -1.30
N ARG A 88 -8.10 18.25 -0.22
CA ARG A 88 -7.37 19.06 0.77
C ARG A 88 -6.16 19.74 0.15
N MET A 89 -5.39 19.02 -0.67
CA MET A 89 -4.23 19.58 -1.37
C MET A 89 -4.63 20.66 -2.38
N ALA A 90 -5.75 20.49 -3.07
CA ALA A 90 -6.30 21.51 -3.96
C ALA A 90 -6.68 22.79 -3.17
N LYS A 91 -7.31 22.64 -2.00
CA LYS A 91 -7.58 23.77 -1.09
C LYS A 91 -6.32 24.46 -0.57
N GLN A 92 -5.21 23.74 -0.47
CA GLN A 92 -3.90 24.29 -0.07
C GLN A 92 -3.17 24.96 -1.25
N GLY A 93 -3.74 24.98 -2.45
CA GLY A 93 -3.10 25.52 -3.65
C GLY A 93 -2.02 24.60 -4.24
N GLU A 94 -1.93 23.34 -3.80
CA GLU A 94 -0.95 22.40 -4.33
C GLU A 94 -1.43 21.74 -5.64
N LEU A 95 -2.75 21.54 -5.76
CA LEU A 95 -3.42 20.89 -6.90
C LEU A 95 -4.50 21.80 -7.50
N GLU A 96 -4.74 21.64 -8.79
CA GLU A 96 -5.88 22.22 -9.48
C GLU A 96 -6.98 21.18 -9.55
N ILE A 97 -8.23 21.61 -9.42
CA ILE A 97 -9.41 20.74 -9.43
C ILE A 97 -10.31 21.10 -10.61
N ASP A 98 -10.63 20.10 -11.43
CA ASP A 98 -11.69 20.19 -12.43
C ASP A 98 -12.95 19.55 -11.85
N SER A 99 -13.84 20.40 -11.33
CA SER A 99 -15.14 19.98 -10.79
C SER A 99 -16.21 19.83 -11.86
N SER A 100 -15.93 20.24 -13.11
CA SER A 100 -16.85 20.10 -14.24
C SER A 100 -16.79 18.67 -14.81
N SER A 101 -15.69 17.95 -14.61
CA SER A 101 -15.56 16.54 -15.00
C SER A 101 -16.18 15.58 -13.98
N LYS A 102 -16.80 14.50 -14.48
CA LYS A 102 -17.24 13.36 -13.65
C LYS A 102 -16.58 12.06 -14.16
N PRO A 103 -15.77 11.37 -13.34
CA PRO A 103 -15.35 11.76 -11.99
C PRO A 103 -14.49 13.04 -11.97
N THR A 104 -14.46 13.71 -10.82
CA THR A 104 -13.62 14.90 -10.59
C THR A 104 -12.16 14.58 -10.82
N LYS A 105 -11.48 15.47 -11.55
CA LYS A 105 -10.06 15.32 -11.89
C LYS A 105 -9.22 16.36 -11.17
N PHE A 106 -7.96 16.02 -10.96
CA PHE A 106 -6.98 16.86 -10.30
C PHE A 106 -5.67 16.83 -11.09
N ARG A 107 -4.95 17.96 -11.13
CA ARG A 107 -3.57 18.02 -11.66
C ARG A 107 -2.69 18.84 -10.74
N ALA A 108 -1.38 18.81 -10.95
CA ALA A 108 -0.47 19.68 -10.21
C ALA A 108 -0.75 21.16 -10.53
N GLN A 109 -0.70 22.04 -9.52
CA GLN A 109 -0.76 23.48 -9.77
C GLN A 109 0.50 23.96 -10.47
N PRO A 110 0.40 24.84 -11.49
CA PRO A 110 1.56 25.44 -12.15
C PRO A 110 2.55 26.10 -11.18
N ALA A 111 2.05 26.71 -10.10
CA ALA A 111 2.90 27.28 -9.05
C ALA A 111 3.77 26.20 -8.37
N THR A 112 3.16 25.09 -7.94
CA THR A 112 3.86 23.95 -7.32
C THR A 112 4.92 23.35 -8.24
N ILE A 113 4.62 23.25 -9.54
CA ILE A 113 5.56 22.74 -10.55
C ILE A 113 6.76 23.68 -10.66
N ARG A 114 6.51 24.99 -10.75
CA ARG A 114 7.57 26.01 -10.82
C ARG A 114 8.48 25.99 -9.59
N GLU A 115 7.91 25.87 -8.39
CA GLU A 115 8.69 25.76 -7.15
C GLU A 115 9.59 24.52 -7.17
N ARG A 116 9.10 23.38 -7.67
CA ARG A 116 9.90 22.16 -7.79
C ARG A 116 11.05 22.31 -8.77
N LEU A 117 10.80 22.88 -9.95
CA LEU A 117 11.83 23.12 -10.96
C LEU A 117 12.95 24.04 -10.45
N LEU A 118 12.58 25.07 -9.68
CA LEU A 118 13.55 25.97 -9.03
C LEU A 118 14.37 25.27 -7.94
N ALA A 119 13.81 24.28 -7.26
CA ALA A 119 14.50 23.52 -6.23
C ALA A 119 15.47 22.44 -6.79
N ASP A 120 15.13 21.82 -7.92
CA ASP A 120 15.95 20.78 -8.59
C ASP A 120 17.08 21.38 -9.46
N GLY A 121 16.96 22.62 -9.92
CA GLY A 121 17.94 23.28 -10.79
C GLY A 121 19.16 23.88 -10.08
N ARG A 122 19.54 23.39 -8.90
CA ARG A 122 20.69 23.87 -8.10
C ARG A 122 21.85 22.90 -8.09
#